data_AF-A0A8T2YQQ0-F1
#
_entry.id   AF-A0A8T2YQQ0-F1
#
_cell.length_a   1.000
_cell.length_b   1.000
_cell.length_c   1.000
_cell.angle_alpha   90.00
_cell.angle_beta   90.00
_cell.angle_gamma   90.00
#
_symmetry.space_group_name_H-M   'P 1'
#
loop_
_entity.id
_entity.type
_entity.pdbx_description
1 polymer ?
#
loop_
_entity_poly.entity_id
_entity_poly.type
_entity_poly.pdbx_seq_one_letter_code
_entity_poly.pdbx_strand_id
1 'polypeptide(L)'
;MATPMAEDSSFEDDQLASMTTEDIIRGSRLVDNEIRILKEEVQRTNLELDSYKEKIKENQEKIKLNKQLPYLVGNIVEILEMNPEDEAEEDGANIDLDSQRKGKCVVLKTSTRQTIFLPVVGLVDPDKLKPGDLVGVNKDSYLILDTLPSEYDSRVKAMEVDEKPTEDYNDIGGLEKQ
;
A
#
# COMPACT_ATOMS: atom_id res chain seq x y z
N MET A 1 -7.81 -31.24 3.42
CA MET A 1 -7.73 -32.31 4.45
C MET A 1 -6.55 -31.97 5.34
N ALA A 2 -6.82 -31.50 6.55
CA ALA A 2 -5.77 -31.20 7.53
C ALA A 2 -5.46 -32.50 8.30
N THR A 3 -4.22 -32.96 8.23
CA THR A 3 -3.70 -34.04 9.08
C THR A 3 -3.78 -33.59 10.54
N PRO A 4 -4.38 -34.38 11.45
CA PRO A 4 -4.32 -34.09 12.87
C PRO A 4 -2.86 -34.24 13.30
N MET A 5 -2.32 -33.21 13.95
CA MET A 5 -1.03 -33.33 14.62
C MET A 5 -1.19 -34.40 15.69
N ALA A 6 -0.42 -35.49 15.60
CA ALA A 6 -0.34 -36.46 16.68
C ALA A 6 0.28 -35.74 17.88
N GLU A 7 -0.54 -35.41 18.86
CA GLU A 7 -0.09 -34.87 20.14
C GLU A 7 0.81 -35.92 20.81
N ASP A 8 2.01 -35.51 21.21
CA ASP A 8 2.98 -36.29 21.99
C ASP A 8 2.42 -36.59 23.39
N SER A 9 1.38 -37.44 23.46
CA SER A 9 0.74 -37.85 24.72
C SER A 9 1.72 -38.55 25.69
N SER A 10 2.78 -39.16 25.14
CA SER A 10 3.83 -39.81 25.94
C SER A 10 4.64 -38.84 26.81
N PHE A 11 4.76 -37.56 26.42
CA PHE A 11 5.53 -36.57 27.17
C PHE A 11 4.70 -35.93 28.31
N GLU A 12 3.39 -35.83 28.11
CA GLU A 12 2.45 -35.32 29.11
C GLU A 12 2.23 -36.33 30.25
N ASP A 13 2.13 -37.63 29.92
CA ASP A 13 1.97 -38.70 30.90
C ASP A 13 3.19 -38.83 31.85
N ASP A 14 4.41 -38.61 31.35
CA ASP A 14 5.65 -38.63 32.16
C ASP A 14 5.75 -37.42 33.11
N GLN A 15 5.26 -36.24 32.69
CA GLN A 15 5.20 -35.07 33.57
C GLN A 15 4.12 -35.22 34.64
N LEU A 16 2.94 -35.74 34.29
CA LEU A 16 1.84 -36.00 35.21
C LEU A 16 2.20 -37.05 36.27
N ALA A 17 2.99 -38.08 35.91
CA ALA A 17 3.47 -39.09 36.84
C ALA A 17 4.44 -38.54 37.91
N SER A 18 5.13 -37.42 37.62
CA SER A 18 6.09 -36.78 38.53
C SER A 18 5.46 -35.77 39.51
N MET A 19 4.21 -35.35 39.27
CA MET A 19 3.49 -34.35 40.06
C MET A 19 2.60 -34.99 41.13
N THR A 20 2.39 -34.28 42.25
CA THR A 20 1.40 -34.72 43.24
C THR A 20 -0.02 -34.39 42.79
N THR A 21 -1.01 -35.12 43.29
CA THR A 21 -2.43 -34.88 42.97
C THR A 21 -2.89 -33.47 43.33
N GLU A 22 -2.29 -32.84 44.36
CA GLU A 22 -2.58 -31.45 44.73
C GLU A 22 -2.01 -30.44 43.73
N ASP A 23 -0.81 -30.71 43.19
CA ASP A 23 -0.18 -29.86 42.17
C ASP A 23 -0.99 -29.86 40.86
N ILE A 24 -1.52 -31.03 40.47
CA ILE A 24 -2.38 -31.18 39.29
C ILE A 24 -3.68 -30.38 39.46
N ILE A 25 -4.31 -30.43 40.65
CA ILE A 25 -5.54 -29.66 40.93
C ILE A 25 -5.26 -28.15 40.92
N ARG A 26 -4.11 -27.72 41.43
CA ARG A 26 -3.71 -26.31 41.41
C ARG A 26 -3.40 -25.83 39.99
N GLY A 27 -2.72 -26.65 39.19
CA GLY A 27 -2.44 -26.40 37.78
C GLY A 27 -3.72 -26.26 36.96
N SER A 28 -4.66 -27.20 37.10
CA SER A 28 -5.97 -27.14 36.43
C SER A 28 -6.71 -25.83 36.72
N ARG A 29 -6.74 -25.38 37.98
CA ARG A 29 -7.40 -24.11 38.35
C ARG A 29 -6.70 -22.87 37.80
N LEU A 30 -5.38 -22.89 37.69
CA LEU A 30 -4.61 -21.81 37.06
C LEU A 30 -4.93 -21.74 35.57
N VAL A 31 -4.90 -22.88 34.88
CA VAL A 31 -5.22 -22.99 33.45
C VAL A 31 -6.67 -22.59 33.18
N ASP A 32 -7.63 -22.97 34.01
CA ASP A 32 -9.04 -22.55 33.86
C ASP A 32 -9.22 -21.04 33.98
N ASN A 33 -8.51 -20.41 34.91
CA ASN A 33 -8.50 -18.95 35.06
C ASN A 33 -7.83 -18.27 33.85
N GLU A 34 -6.73 -18.84 33.36
CA GLU A 34 -6.02 -18.34 32.20
C GLU A 34 -6.86 -18.45 30.92
N ILE A 35 -7.52 -19.60 30.69
CA ILE A 35 -8.49 -19.78 29.59
C ILE A 35 -9.61 -18.74 29.67
N ARG A 36 -10.09 -18.42 30.87
CA ARG A 36 -11.13 -17.40 31.03
C ARG A 36 -10.62 -16.01 30.64
N ILE A 37 -9.45 -15.61 31.13
CA ILE A 37 -8.85 -14.31 30.81
C ILE A 37 -8.59 -14.21 29.30
N LEU A 38 -8.03 -15.26 28.70
CA LEU A 38 -7.76 -15.32 27.27
C LEU A 38 -9.05 -15.25 26.44
N LYS A 39 -10.14 -15.88 26.88
CA LYS A 39 -11.45 -15.76 26.21
C LYS A 39 -11.98 -14.32 26.26
N GLU A 40 -11.87 -13.65 27.40
CA GLU A 40 -12.28 -12.24 27.54
C GLU A 40 -11.42 -11.31 26.66
N GLU A 41 -10.12 -11.57 26.59
CA GLU A 41 -9.20 -10.84 25.72
C GLU A 41 -9.49 -11.05 24.23
N VAL A 42 -9.73 -12.30 23.81
CA VAL A 42 -10.14 -12.62 22.44
C VAL A 42 -11.43 -11.90 22.07
N GLN A 43 -12.41 -11.84 22.98
CA GLN A 43 -13.65 -11.10 22.74
C GLN A 43 -13.41 -9.59 22.58
N ARG A 44 -12.59 -9.00 23.45
CA ARG A 44 -12.22 -7.57 23.36
C ARG A 44 -11.51 -7.27 22.03
N THR A 45 -10.49 -8.04 21.68
CA THR A 45 -9.72 -7.83 20.45
C THR A 45 -10.59 -8.02 19.21
N ASN A 46 -11.54 -8.97 19.21
CA ASN A 46 -12.47 -9.12 18.09
C ASN A 46 -13.38 -7.89 17.91
N LEU A 47 -13.89 -7.30 19.00
CA LEU A 47 -14.68 -6.07 18.92
C LEU A 47 -13.86 -4.88 18.38
N GLU A 48 -12.61 -4.74 18.82
CA GLU A 48 -11.71 -3.73 18.27
C GLU A 48 -11.43 -3.95 16.79
N LEU A 49 -11.20 -5.20 16.39
CA LEU A 49 -10.97 -5.60 15.00
C LEU A 49 -12.17 -5.25 14.12
N ASP A 50 -13.39 -5.52 14.57
CA ASP A 50 -14.60 -5.17 13.83
C ASP A 50 -14.79 -3.65 13.73
N SER A 51 -14.49 -2.89 14.79
CA SER A 51 -14.46 -1.42 14.73
C SER A 51 -13.46 -0.89 13.72
N TYR A 52 -12.24 -1.45 13.69
CA TYR A 52 -11.22 -1.05 12.72
C TYR A 52 -11.60 -1.43 11.28
N LYS A 53 -12.23 -2.59 11.07
CA LYS A 53 -12.75 -2.99 9.75
C LYS A 53 -13.79 -2.00 9.23
N GLU A 54 -14.71 -1.56 10.09
CA GLU A 54 -15.74 -0.59 9.70
C GLU A 54 -15.11 0.75 9.31
N LYS A 55 -14.16 1.26 10.11
CA LYS A 55 -13.41 2.49 9.80
C LYS A 55 -12.62 2.38 8.49
N ILE A 56 -11.99 1.23 8.24
CA ILE A 56 -11.27 0.99 6.98
C ILE A 56 -12.24 1.04 5.80
N LYS A 57 -13.41 0.39 5.92
CA LYS A 57 -14.42 0.40 4.86
C LYS A 57 -14.94 1.81 4.58
N GLU A 58 -15.26 2.59 5.62
CA GLU A 58 -15.69 3.98 5.48
C GLU A 58 -14.63 4.84 4.79
N ASN A 59 -13.36 4.70 5.18
CA ASN A 59 -12.25 5.43 4.57
C ASN A 59 -12.02 5.02 3.11
N GLN A 60 -12.14 3.72 2.79
CA GLN A 60 -12.06 3.23 1.42
C GLN A 60 -13.17 3.81 0.54
N GLU A 61 -14.39 3.93 1.06
CA GLU A 61 -15.50 4.57 0.35
C GLU A 61 -15.23 6.06 0.10
N LYS A 62 -14.71 6.79 1.09
CA LYS A 62 -14.30 8.20 0.92
C LYS A 62 -13.18 8.35 -0.12
N ILE A 63 -12.18 7.47 -0.11
CA ILE A 63 -11.12 7.44 -1.12
C ILE A 63 -11.70 7.19 -2.51
N LYS A 64 -12.62 6.22 -2.63
CA LYS A 64 -13.26 5.89 -3.91
C LYS A 64 -14.06 7.06 -4.48
N LEU A 65 -14.78 7.79 -3.63
CA LEU A 65 -15.48 9.02 -4.03
C LEU A 65 -14.52 10.09 -4.53
N ASN A 66 -13.37 10.28 -3.88
CA ASN A 66 -12.35 11.23 -4.33
C ASN A 66 -11.57 10.76 -5.56
N LYS A 67 -11.50 9.45 -5.81
CA LYS A 67 -10.88 8.84 -7.00
C LYS A 67 -11.83 8.80 -8.20
N GLN A 68 -13.05 9.34 -8.08
CA GLN A 68 -13.97 9.39 -9.21
C GLN A 68 -13.41 10.30 -10.32
N LEU A 69 -13.58 9.86 -11.56
CA LEU A 69 -13.25 10.67 -12.73
C LEU A 69 -14.16 11.91 -12.75
N PRO A 70 -13.69 13.08 -13.21
CA PRO A 70 -12.40 13.35 -13.85
C PRO A 70 -11.32 13.87 -12.87
N TYR A 71 -10.09 13.42 -13.05
CA TYR A 71 -8.90 14.02 -12.43
C TYR A 71 -8.03 14.72 -13.48
N LEU A 72 -7.25 15.70 -13.04
CA LEU A 72 -6.27 16.41 -13.87
C LEU A 72 -5.03 15.54 -14.04
N VAL A 73 -4.45 15.52 -15.23
CA VAL A 73 -3.16 14.85 -15.45
C VAL A 73 -2.03 15.83 -15.16
N GLY A 74 -0.97 15.35 -14.53
CA GLY A 74 0.27 16.09 -14.31
C GLY A 74 1.49 15.19 -14.45
N ASN A 75 2.65 15.81 -14.61
CA ASN A 75 3.95 15.13 -14.63
C ASN A 75 4.76 15.55 -13.41
N ILE A 76 5.50 14.61 -12.84
CA ILE A 76 6.43 14.91 -11.77
C ILE A 76 7.69 15.52 -12.38
N VAL A 77 8.09 16.69 -11.88
CA VAL A 77 9.31 17.37 -12.33
C VAL A 77 10.49 16.94 -11.48
N GLU A 78 10.32 17.04 -10.16
CA GLU A 78 11.39 16.79 -9.20
C GLU A 78 10.80 16.32 -7.88
N ILE A 79 11.59 15.52 -7.16
CA ILE A 79 11.26 15.05 -5.82
C ILE A 79 12.37 15.60 -4.91
N LEU A 80 11.97 16.36 -3.91
CA LEU A 80 12.85 17.06 -2.99
C LEU A 80 12.76 16.37 -1.62
N GLU A 81 13.87 16.12 -0.97
CA GLU A 81 13.88 15.61 0.40
C GLU A 81 14.12 16.79 1.35
N MET A 82 13.10 17.18 2.13
CA MET A 82 13.26 18.27 3.09
C MET A 82 13.67 17.69 4.45
N ASN A 83 14.88 18.07 4.89
CA ASN A 83 15.37 17.82 6.24
C ASN A 83 15.19 19.08 7.09
N PRO A 84 14.29 19.09 8.08
CA PRO A 84 14.02 20.24 8.94
C PRO A 84 15.16 20.54 9.94
N GLU A 85 16.30 19.84 9.84
CA GLU A 85 17.50 20.22 10.58
C GLU A 85 18.25 21.39 9.91
N ASP A 86 17.96 21.67 8.63
CA ASP A 86 18.60 22.77 7.87
C ASP A 86 17.82 24.09 7.95
N GLU A 87 16.55 24.07 8.39
CA GLU A 87 15.69 25.27 8.55
C GLU A 87 15.24 25.43 10.01
N ALA A 88 16.20 25.59 10.92
CA ALA A 88 15.93 26.13 12.25
C ALA A 88 15.82 27.67 12.18
N GLU A 89 14.96 28.20 11.31
CA GLU A 89 14.62 29.63 11.35
C GLU A 89 13.33 29.82 12.15
N GLU A 90 13.51 30.58 13.23
CA GLU A 90 12.48 31.19 14.05
C GLU A 90 11.42 31.85 13.18
N ASP A 91 10.27 31.20 12.93
CA ASP A 91 9.13 31.93 12.41
C ASP A 91 7.85 31.72 13.21
N GLY A 92 7.21 32.86 13.48
CA GLY A 92 6.22 33.05 14.53
C GLY A 92 4.90 32.29 14.31
N ALA A 93 4.26 32.00 15.43
CA ALA A 93 2.85 31.64 15.63
C ALA A 93 2.03 31.19 14.38
N ASN A 94 1.70 29.89 14.35
CA ASN A 94 0.92 29.14 13.35
C ASN A 94 1.66 28.70 12.07
N ILE A 95 2.79 28.00 12.22
CA ILE A 95 3.31 27.16 11.13
C ILE A 95 2.48 25.88 11.05
N ASP A 96 1.98 25.57 9.85
CA ASP A 96 1.22 24.37 9.55
C ASP A 96 2.07 23.12 9.85
N LEU A 97 1.49 22.14 10.56
CA LEU A 97 2.22 20.93 11.00
C LEU A 97 2.75 20.12 9.82
N ASP A 98 2.18 20.32 8.62
CA ASP A 98 2.62 19.66 7.38
C ASP A 98 3.93 20.25 6.83
N SER A 99 4.27 21.51 7.15
CA SER A 99 5.55 22.14 6.75
C SER A 99 6.75 21.66 7.58
N GLN A 100 6.50 21.11 8.77
CA GLN A 100 7.56 20.59 9.66
C GLN A 100 7.82 19.08 9.47
N ARG A 101 7.05 18.40 8.61
CA ARG A 101 7.23 16.95 8.42
C ARG A 101 8.48 16.67 7.60
N LYS A 102 9.43 15.95 8.22
CA LYS A 102 10.48 15.19 7.53
C LYS A 102 9.82 14.36 6.44
N GLY A 103 10.07 14.68 5.18
CA GLY A 103 9.33 14.06 4.08
C GLY A 103 9.88 14.40 2.71
N LYS A 104 9.53 13.56 1.74
CA LYS A 104 9.75 13.83 0.33
C LYS A 104 8.65 14.76 -0.16
N CYS A 105 9.01 15.96 -0.59
CA CYS A 105 8.13 16.89 -1.27
C CYS A 105 8.20 16.64 -2.77
N VAL A 106 7.13 16.97 -3.50
CA VAL A 106 7.04 16.73 -4.93
C VAL A 106 6.71 18.03 -5.65
N VAL A 107 7.49 18.33 -6.68
CA VAL A 107 7.19 19.41 -7.62
C VAL A 107 6.44 18.80 -8.79
N LEU A 108 5.19 19.21 -8.97
CA LEU A 108 4.32 18.73 -10.05
C LEU A 108 4.15 19.80 -11.13
N LYS A 109 4.05 19.37 -12.37
CA LYS A 109 3.67 20.21 -13.50
C LYS A 109 2.37 19.70 -14.09
N THR A 110 1.30 20.46 -13.93
CA THR A 110 -0.02 20.07 -14.44
C THR A 110 -0.09 20.21 -15.96
N SER A 111 -1.04 19.54 -16.59
CA SER A 111 -1.40 19.74 -18.01
C SER A 111 -1.83 21.17 -18.33
N THR A 112 -2.26 21.95 -17.32
CA THR A 112 -2.53 23.40 -17.43
C THR A 112 -1.27 24.26 -17.42
N ARG A 113 -0.07 23.65 -17.47
CA ARG A 113 1.25 24.29 -17.45
C ARG A 113 1.55 25.07 -16.16
N GLN A 114 0.90 24.70 -15.06
CA GLN A 114 1.19 25.26 -13.75
C GLN A 114 2.18 24.34 -13.03
N THR A 115 3.18 24.94 -12.39
CA THR A 115 4.12 24.22 -11.52
C THR A 115 3.69 24.44 -10.09
N ILE A 116 3.37 23.37 -9.37
CA ILE A 116 2.85 23.42 -8.00
C ILE A 116 3.79 22.60 -7.12
N PHE A 117 4.15 23.16 -5.96
CA PHE A 117 4.92 22.47 -4.93
C PHE A 117 3.96 21.81 -3.96
N LEU A 118 4.13 20.49 -3.74
CA LEU A 118 3.36 19.71 -2.78
C LEU A 118 4.27 19.27 -1.62
N PRO A 119 4.05 19.77 -0.40
CA PRO A 119 4.80 19.32 0.76
C PRO A 119 4.43 17.89 1.18
N VAL A 120 3.16 17.51 0.97
CA VAL A 120 2.64 16.17 1.29
C VAL A 120 2.28 15.43 0.01
N VAL A 121 2.91 14.26 -0.18
CA VAL A 121 2.55 13.33 -1.26
C VAL A 121 1.21 12.68 -0.90
N GLY A 122 0.28 12.66 -1.85
CA GLY A 122 -1.12 12.27 -1.63
C GLY A 122 -1.33 10.79 -1.28
N LEU A 123 -2.03 10.05 -2.15
CA LEU A 123 -2.36 8.63 -1.88
C LEU A 123 -1.26 7.65 -2.33
N VAL A 124 -0.22 8.15 -3.01
CA VAL A 124 0.84 7.33 -3.60
C VAL A 124 2.12 7.44 -2.77
N ASP A 125 2.84 6.33 -2.63
CA ASP A 125 4.12 6.31 -1.94
C ASP A 125 5.18 7.13 -2.72
N PRO A 126 5.91 8.05 -2.05
CA PRO A 126 6.89 8.90 -2.72
C PRO A 126 8.09 8.12 -3.29
N ASP A 127 8.39 6.94 -2.75
CA ASP A 127 9.52 6.11 -3.21
C ASP A 127 9.26 5.42 -4.56
N LYS A 128 7.98 5.28 -4.94
CA LYS A 128 7.60 4.71 -6.24
C LYS A 128 7.63 5.75 -7.36
N LEU A 129 7.58 7.02 -6.99
CA LEU A 129 7.54 8.14 -7.92
C LEU A 129 8.94 8.43 -8.46
N LYS A 130 9.01 8.72 -9.75
CA LYS A 130 10.23 9.18 -10.41
C LYS A 130 9.96 10.47 -11.19
N PRO A 131 10.98 11.33 -11.35
CA PRO A 131 10.91 12.45 -12.28
C PRO A 131 10.49 11.97 -13.69
N GLY A 132 9.49 12.62 -14.27
CA GLY A 132 8.92 12.27 -15.57
C GLY A 132 7.71 11.33 -15.51
N ASP A 133 7.35 10.79 -14.35
CA ASP A 133 6.16 9.95 -14.22
C ASP A 133 4.88 10.77 -14.42
N LEU A 134 3.91 10.14 -15.10
CA LEU A 134 2.59 10.69 -15.35
C LEU A 134 1.69 10.32 -14.17
N VAL A 135 1.06 11.31 -13.56
CA VAL A 135 0.23 11.13 -12.36
C VAL A 135 -1.15 11.75 -12.52
N GLY A 136 -2.14 11.09 -11.93
CA GLY A 136 -3.49 11.61 -11.74
C GLY A 136 -3.52 12.50 -10.52
N VAL A 137 -3.95 13.74 -10.70
CA VAL A 137 -3.95 14.82 -9.72
C VAL A 137 -5.38 15.32 -9.53
N ASN A 138 -5.79 15.59 -8.29
CA ASN A 138 -7.10 16.20 -8.04
C ASN A 138 -7.13 17.64 -8.59
N LYS A 139 -8.22 18.04 -9.25
CA LYS A 139 -8.35 19.37 -9.87
C LYS A 139 -8.36 20.52 -8.84
N ASP A 140 -8.94 20.29 -7.66
CA ASP A 140 -9.15 21.35 -6.68
C ASP A 140 -8.01 21.43 -5.65
N SER A 141 -7.53 20.27 -5.18
CA SER A 141 -6.49 20.19 -4.13
C SER A 141 -5.09 19.88 -4.65
N TYR A 142 -4.93 19.54 -5.92
CA TYR A 142 -3.67 19.14 -6.54
C TYR A 142 -2.94 17.95 -5.88
N LEU A 143 -3.64 17.19 -5.03
CA LEU A 143 -3.11 15.96 -4.44
C LEU A 143 -2.98 14.85 -5.49
N ILE A 144 -1.86 14.13 -5.42
CA ILE A 144 -1.60 12.95 -6.26
C ILE A 144 -2.53 11.81 -5.82
N LEU A 145 -3.40 11.35 -6.72
CA LEU A 145 -4.39 10.30 -6.49
C LEU A 145 -3.87 8.93 -6.94
N ASP A 146 -3.23 8.88 -8.11
CA ASP A 146 -2.76 7.63 -8.72
C ASP A 146 -1.60 7.88 -9.67
N THR A 147 -0.77 6.85 -9.88
CA THR A 147 0.23 6.83 -10.94
C THR A 147 -0.40 6.30 -12.21
N LEU A 148 -0.31 7.07 -13.29
CA LEU A 148 -0.83 6.66 -14.59
C LEU A 148 0.29 5.98 -15.38
N PRO A 149 -0.03 4.99 -16.22
CA PRO A 149 0.96 4.38 -17.10
C PRO A 149 1.55 5.43 -18.03
N SER A 150 2.84 5.28 -18.35
CA SER A 150 3.51 6.16 -19.30
C SER A 150 2.77 6.16 -20.64
N GLU A 151 2.40 7.35 -21.11
CA GLU A 151 1.72 7.49 -22.38
C GLU A 151 2.74 7.61 -23.52
N TYR A 152 2.58 6.77 -24.55
CA TYR A 152 3.33 6.87 -25.79
C TYR A 152 2.53 7.60 -26.87
N ASP A 153 3.25 8.27 -27.77
CA ASP A 153 2.67 8.94 -28.94
C ASP A 153 1.84 7.96 -29.78
N SER A 154 0.72 8.41 -30.32
CA SER A 154 -0.18 7.58 -31.12
C SER A 154 0.50 6.99 -32.36
N ARG A 155 1.52 7.66 -32.90
CA ARG A 155 2.33 7.14 -34.01
C ARG A 155 3.18 5.94 -33.59
N VAL A 156 3.68 5.91 -32.35
CA VAL A 156 4.42 4.77 -31.81
C VAL A 156 3.47 3.61 -31.54
N LYS A 157 2.27 3.90 -31.01
CA LYS A 157 1.22 2.87 -30.84
C LYS A 157 0.82 2.26 -32.19
N ALA A 158 0.76 3.04 -33.26
CA ALA A 158 0.48 2.53 -34.61
C ALA A 158 1.63 1.71 -35.23
N MET A 159 2.82 1.73 -34.63
CA MET A 159 3.95 0.87 -35.02
C MET A 159 3.98 -0.44 -34.22
N GLU A 160 3.06 -0.63 -33.28
CA GLU A 160 2.90 -1.89 -32.58
C GLU A 160 2.47 -2.98 -33.58
N VAL A 161 3.13 -4.14 -33.51
CA VAL A 161 2.79 -5.27 -34.37
C VAL A 161 1.56 -5.94 -33.76
N ASP A 162 0.38 -5.62 -34.31
CA ASP A 162 -0.90 -6.15 -33.82
C ASP A 162 -1.01 -7.67 -34.07
N GLU A 163 -0.63 -8.12 -35.27
CA GLU A 163 -0.75 -9.50 -35.71
C GLU A 163 0.55 -10.00 -36.36
N LYS A 164 0.93 -11.23 -36.02
CA LYS A 164 2.02 -11.92 -36.71
C LYS A 164 1.55 -12.24 -38.15
N PRO A 165 2.37 -11.98 -39.19
CA PRO A 165 2.05 -12.41 -40.54
C PRO A 165 1.77 -13.91 -40.61
N THR A 166 0.74 -14.29 -41.37
CA THR A 166 0.35 -15.69 -41.60
C THR A 166 1.02 -16.30 -42.83
N GLU A 167 1.76 -15.52 -43.61
CA GLU A 167 2.40 -15.97 -44.85
C GLU A 167 3.67 -16.76 -44.55
N ASP A 168 3.82 -17.90 -45.25
CA ASP A 168 5.00 -18.73 -45.17
C ASP A 168 5.96 -18.41 -46.32
N TYR A 169 7.26 -18.73 -46.18
CA TYR A 169 8.26 -18.46 -47.22
C TYR A 169 7.98 -19.14 -48.57
N ASN A 170 7.15 -20.19 -48.58
CA ASN A 170 6.71 -20.85 -49.81
C ASN A 170 5.71 -20.00 -50.62
N ASP A 171 5.05 -19.03 -49.97
CA ASP A 171 4.11 -18.11 -50.62
C ASP A 171 4.83 -16.90 -51.25
N ILE A 172 6.14 -16.73 -50.97
CA ILE A 172 6.95 -15.61 -51.46
C ILE A 172 7.87 -16.08 -52.60
N GLY A 173 7.46 -15.82 -53.84
CA GLY A 173 8.20 -16.24 -55.05
C GLY A 173 9.31 -15.28 -55.49
N GLY A 174 10.37 -15.83 -56.11
CA GLY A 174 11.38 -15.05 -56.87
C GLY A 174 12.53 -14.44 -56.07
N LEU A 175 12.57 -14.66 -54.75
CA LEU A 175 13.61 -14.17 -53.84
C LEU A 175 14.32 -15.32 -53.09
N GLU A 176 14.61 -16.43 -53.76
CA GLU A 176 15.20 -17.64 -53.13
C GLU A 176 16.61 -17.45 -52.56
N LYS A 177 17.31 -16.36 -52.91
CA LYS A 177 18.69 -16.08 -52.47
C LYS A 177 18.78 -15.08 -51.31
N GLN A 178 17.72 -14.33 -51.04
CA GLN A 178 17.66 -13.27 -50.04
C GLN A 178 17.33 -13.84 -48.66
#